data_AF-A0A1C4NWF9-F1
#
_entry.id   AF-A0A1C4NWF9-F1
#
_cell.length_a   1.000
_cell.length_b   1.000
_cell.length_c   1.000
_cell.angle_alpha   90.00
_cell.angle_beta   90.00
_cell.angle_gamma   90.00
#
_symmetry.space_group_name_H-M   'P 1'
#
loop_
_entity.id
_entity.type
_entity.pdbx_description
1 polymer ?
#
loop_
_entity_poly.entity_id
_entity_poly.type
_entity_poly.pdbx_seq_one_letter_code
_entity_poly.pdbx_strand_id
1 'polypeptide(L)'
;MTSRQECELIPFVGYGGIDFGAPRSSLRAWLGVPSAIFRRANWAPEVSDQYRELGVTLNYAVGGLLDSVEMHGPAKPMFQGIDLLGAPSEQVFADFSAQGLAVDRVDGDWNVREAGISLYSAKSLLPESCFDAVTAFRGGVPAEPEFFDGPPSQVQVLPVSTEKMGAVRLGMDRGRVRELLGAGMATCDSTGEFDVFWCGLTVWYDASQQICRVSAGSPASVTLDGFDILGRTYSELIRHLDNASVPYTEREAEVFLSDLGIRARTSRAHDPTLPVSAVAIGS
;
A
#
# COMPACT_ATOMS: atom_id res chain seq x y z
N MET A 1 2.63 33.79 -0.59
CA MET A 1 2.66 32.68 -1.56
C MET A 1 4.00 32.75 -2.26
N THR A 2 4.96 32.02 -1.70
CA THR A 2 6.35 31.93 -2.15
C THR A 2 6.41 31.30 -3.54
N SER A 3 7.31 31.81 -4.38
CA SER A 3 7.62 31.27 -5.71
C SER A 3 7.82 29.76 -5.67
N ARG A 4 7.50 29.07 -6.77
CA ARG A 4 7.81 27.65 -7.04
C ARG A 4 9.28 27.37 -6.75
N GLN A 5 9.61 27.04 -5.51
CA GLN A 5 10.97 26.84 -5.07
C GLN A 5 11.38 25.44 -5.49
N GLU A 6 12.48 25.34 -6.20
CA GLU A 6 13.17 24.08 -6.44
C GLU A 6 13.54 23.50 -5.08
N CYS A 7 13.14 22.25 -4.86
CA CYS A 7 13.37 21.56 -3.61
C CYS A 7 14.28 20.38 -3.89
N GLU A 8 15.42 20.36 -3.22
CA GLU A 8 16.36 19.24 -3.31
C GLU A 8 15.80 18.02 -2.59
N LEU A 9 15.97 16.87 -3.23
CA LEU A 9 15.71 15.55 -2.72
C LEU A 9 17.01 14.92 -2.25
N ILE A 10 17.07 14.59 -0.97
CA ILE A 10 18.22 13.92 -0.37
C ILE A 10 17.84 12.46 -0.13
N PRO A 11 18.50 11.48 -0.78
CA PRO A 11 18.18 10.06 -0.66
C PRO A 11 18.02 9.61 0.78
N PHE A 12 16.90 8.93 1.07
CA PHE A 12 16.58 8.37 2.38
C PHE A 12 16.53 9.37 3.55
N VAL A 13 16.68 10.67 3.28
CA VAL A 13 16.61 11.73 4.28
C VAL A 13 15.32 12.54 4.13
N GLY A 14 15.01 13.06 2.94
CA GLY A 14 13.81 13.88 2.77
C GLY A 14 13.75 14.71 1.49
N TYR A 15 12.73 15.55 1.41
CA TYR A 15 12.45 16.43 0.25
C TYR A 15 11.99 17.81 0.71
N GLY A 16 12.73 18.87 0.35
CA GLY A 16 12.26 20.25 0.56
C GLY A 16 11.90 20.63 2.00
N GLY A 17 12.57 20.04 3.00
CA GLY A 17 12.27 20.21 4.43
C GLY A 17 11.25 19.22 5.00
N ILE A 18 10.72 18.31 4.17
CA ILE A 18 9.96 17.13 4.60
C ILE A 18 10.96 16.01 4.93
N ASP A 19 11.18 15.76 6.22
CA ASP A 19 12.07 14.67 6.65
C ASP A 19 11.34 13.31 6.65
N PHE A 20 11.97 12.29 6.08
CA PHE A 20 11.50 10.92 6.22
C PHE A 20 11.53 10.46 7.68
N GLY A 21 10.51 9.71 8.07
CA GLY A 21 10.31 9.31 9.46
C GLY A 21 9.73 10.38 10.38
N ALA A 22 9.53 11.61 9.90
CA ALA A 22 8.84 12.62 10.67
C ALA A 22 7.40 12.16 11.03
N PRO A 23 6.93 12.42 12.27
CA PRO A 23 5.55 12.16 12.63
C PRO A 23 4.59 13.03 11.80
N ARG A 24 3.47 12.44 11.39
CA ARG A 24 2.39 13.13 10.68
C ARG A 24 1.95 14.44 11.34
N SER A 25 1.87 14.46 12.66
CA SER A 25 1.48 15.66 13.43
C SER A 25 2.47 16.81 13.20
N SER A 26 3.78 16.55 13.19
CA SER A 26 4.82 17.54 12.92
C SER A 26 4.73 18.07 11.50
N LEU A 27 4.52 17.20 10.52
CA LEU A 27 4.39 17.60 9.12
C LEU A 27 3.14 18.44 8.88
N ARG A 28 1.99 18.10 9.50
CA ARG A 28 0.78 18.93 9.44
C ARG A 28 0.94 20.27 10.16
N ALA A 29 1.69 20.31 11.27
CA ALA A 29 1.99 21.57 11.94
C ALA A 29 2.82 22.51 11.05
N TRP A 30 3.69 21.96 10.22
CA TRP A 30 4.55 22.73 9.31
C TRP A 30 3.89 23.05 7.95
N LEU A 31 3.26 22.07 7.30
CA LEU A 31 2.61 22.20 5.98
C LEU A 31 1.18 22.73 6.04
N GLY A 32 0.55 22.71 7.21
CA GLY A 32 -0.84 23.07 7.40
C GLY A 32 -1.81 21.91 7.16
N VAL A 33 -3.06 22.24 6.82
CA VAL A 33 -4.13 21.26 6.66
C VAL A 33 -4.03 20.62 5.26
N PRO A 34 -4.01 19.28 5.15
CA PRO A 34 -4.01 18.62 3.84
C PRO A 34 -5.31 18.89 3.09
N SER A 35 -5.19 19.06 1.77
CA SER A 35 -6.33 19.23 0.87
C SER A 35 -7.20 17.97 0.74
N ALA A 36 -6.63 16.80 0.99
CA ALA A 36 -7.36 15.53 1.08
C ALA A 36 -6.61 14.55 2.00
N ILE A 37 -7.38 13.66 2.62
CA ILE A 37 -6.88 12.53 3.41
C ILE A 37 -7.54 11.29 2.82
N PHE A 38 -6.76 10.30 2.44
CA PHE A 38 -7.28 9.09 1.79
C PHE A 38 -6.35 7.91 1.98
N ARG A 39 -6.85 6.69 1.82
CA ARG A 39 -6.02 5.48 1.84
C ARG A 39 -5.65 5.10 0.41
N ARG A 40 -4.34 4.93 0.12
CA ARG A 40 -3.85 4.54 -1.23
C ARG A 40 -4.38 3.18 -1.68
N ALA A 41 -4.42 2.22 -0.76
CA ALA A 41 -4.92 0.88 -1.01
C ALA A 41 -5.50 0.27 0.27
N ASN A 42 -6.33 -0.76 0.16
CA ASN A 42 -6.92 -1.45 1.32
C ASN A 42 -5.86 -2.05 2.26
N TRP A 43 -4.68 -2.40 1.76
CA TRP A 43 -3.56 -2.94 2.53
C TRP A 43 -2.63 -1.87 3.11
N ALA A 44 -2.66 -0.63 2.60
CA ALA A 44 -1.81 0.44 3.11
C ALA A 44 -2.06 0.62 4.63
N PRO A 45 -1.01 0.70 5.46
CA PRO A 45 -1.15 0.67 6.92
C PRO A 45 -1.86 1.92 7.43
N GLU A 46 -1.54 3.08 6.86
CA GLU A 46 -2.09 4.38 7.22
C GLU A 46 -2.80 5.05 6.04
N VAL A 47 -3.59 6.08 6.34
CA VAL A 47 -4.09 7.03 5.33
C VAL A 47 -2.99 8.05 4.98
N SER A 48 -2.91 8.43 3.71
CA SER A 48 -2.02 9.45 3.17
C SER A 48 -2.60 10.85 3.31
N ASP A 49 -1.72 11.87 3.29
CA ASP A 49 -2.09 13.29 3.25
C ASP A 49 -1.70 13.89 1.91
N GLN A 50 -2.65 14.50 1.19
CA GLN A 50 -2.38 15.19 -0.06
C GLN A 50 -2.45 16.71 0.11
N TYR A 51 -1.43 17.39 -0.40
CA TYR A 51 -1.31 18.84 -0.46
C TYR A 51 -1.24 19.27 -1.93
N ARG A 52 -2.42 19.39 -2.59
CA ARG A 52 -2.51 19.67 -4.04
C ARG A 52 -1.77 20.92 -4.48
N GLU A 53 -1.87 21.99 -3.69
CA GLU A 53 -1.20 23.27 -3.98
C GLU A 53 0.33 23.16 -3.96
N LEU A 54 0.87 22.17 -3.23
CA LEU A 54 2.30 21.89 -3.16
C LEU A 54 2.73 20.80 -4.14
N GLY A 55 1.78 20.04 -4.71
CA GLY A 55 2.08 18.91 -5.58
C GLY A 55 2.67 17.70 -4.85
N VAL A 56 2.33 17.50 -3.57
CA VAL A 56 2.87 16.39 -2.78
C VAL A 56 1.78 15.55 -2.14
N THR A 57 2.00 14.23 -2.11
CA THR A 57 1.25 13.25 -1.32
C THR A 57 2.22 12.56 -0.37
N LEU A 58 1.90 12.62 0.93
CA LEU A 58 2.68 12.03 2.01
C LEU A 58 2.09 10.67 2.38
N ASN A 59 2.88 9.61 2.22
CA ASN A 59 2.49 8.25 2.58
C ASN A 59 3.18 7.85 3.88
N TYR A 60 2.40 7.26 4.78
CA TYR A 60 2.87 6.94 6.13
C TYR A 60 2.92 5.42 6.33
N ALA A 61 3.97 4.98 7.01
CA ALA A 61 4.06 3.62 7.54
C ALA A 61 3.32 3.53 8.89
N VAL A 62 3.27 2.31 9.44
CA VAL A 62 2.69 2.03 10.75
C VAL A 62 3.23 3.01 11.80
N GLY A 63 2.31 3.55 12.62
CA GLY A 63 2.66 4.53 13.66
C GLY A 63 2.68 5.97 13.15
N GLY A 64 2.23 6.22 11.92
CA GLY A 64 2.07 7.57 11.37
C GLY A 64 3.39 8.28 11.08
N LEU A 65 4.44 7.51 10.79
CA LEU A 65 5.76 8.04 10.40
C LEU A 65 5.85 8.12 8.88
N LEU A 66 6.41 9.22 8.36
CA LEU A 66 6.53 9.40 6.92
C LEU A 66 7.45 8.33 6.31
N ASP A 67 6.94 7.63 5.30
CA ASP A 67 7.63 6.53 4.61
C ASP A 67 8.02 6.91 3.19
N SER A 68 7.12 7.56 2.45
CA SER A 68 7.42 8.07 1.12
C SER A 68 6.70 9.37 0.81
N VAL A 69 7.28 10.13 -0.13
CA VAL A 69 6.69 11.33 -0.69
C VAL A 69 6.53 11.12 -2.18
N GLU A 70 5.30 11.18 -2.66
CA GLU A 70 4.97 11.21 -4.08
C GLU A 70 4.78 12.68 -4.50
N MET A 71 5.51 13.09 -5.53
CA MET A 71 5.58 14.45 -6.05
C MET A 71 5.05 14.47 -7.47
N HIS A 72 4.23 15.46 -7.77
CA HIS A 72 3.70 15.76 -9.10
C HIS A 72 3.61 17.28 -9.27
N GLY A 73 3.35 17.78 -10.47
CA GLY A 73 3.15 19.22 -10.67
C GLY A 73 2.09 19.78 -9.70
N PRO A 74 2.32 20.90 -9.00
CA PRO A 74 3.37 21.92 -9.24
C PRO A 74 4.73 21.71 -8.52
N ALA A 75 4.96 20.58 -7.84
CA ALA A 75 6.25 20.30 -7.21
C ALA A 75 7.38 20.30 -8.25
N LYS A 76 8.59 20.64 -7.80
CA LYS A 76 9.82 20.65 -8.61
C LYS A 76 10.93 19.87 -7.90
N PRO A 77 10.85 18.52 -7.89
CA PRO A 77 11.87 17.71 -7.27
C PRO A 77 13.18 17.76 -8.05
N MET A 78 14.21 18.28 -7.37
CA MET A 78 15.58 18.27 -7.86
C MET A 78 16.33 17.13 -7.18
N PHE A 79 17.15 16.40 -7.93
CA PHE A 79 18.07 15.40 -7.36
C PHE A 79 19.47 15.62 -7.93
N GLN A 80 20.40 16.07 -7.10
CA GLN A 80 21.77 16.40 -7.49
C GLN A 80 21.83 17.30 -8.73
N GLY A 81 20.92 18.29 -8.79
CA GLY A 81 20.79 19.21 -9.91
C GLY A 81 19.95 18.71 -11.10
N ILE A 82 19.41 17.49 -11.06
CA ILE A 82 18.51 16.94 -12.08
C ILE A 82 17.07 17.35 -11.78
N ASP A 83 16.38 18.02 -12.71
CA ASP A 83 14.95 18.32 -12.60
C ASP A 83 14.13 17.09 -13.00
N LEU A 84 13.65 16.34 -12.02
CA LEU A 84 13.04 15.03 -12.24
C LEU A 84 11.64 15.09 -12.89
N LEU A 85 10.94 16.22 -12.81
CA LEU A 85 9.61 16.40 -13.41
C LEU A 85 9.58 17.38 -14.57
N GLY A 86 10.54 18.31 -14.63
CA GLY A 86 10.59 19.35 -15.65
C GLY A 86 11.49 19.04 -16.84
N ALA A 87 12.45 18.11 -16.71
CA ALA A 87 13.33 17.73 -17.80
C ALA A 87 12.73 16.61 -18.67
N PRO A 88 13.09 16.55 -19.97
CA PRO A 88 12.83 15.39 -20.82
C PRO A 88 13.42 14.11 -20.22
N SER A 89 12.71 12.99 -20.32
CA SER A 89 13.14 11.73 -19.73
C SER A 89 14.49 11.25 -20.25
N GLU A 90 14.81 11.47 -21.53
CA GLU A 90 16.13 11.13 -22.08
C GLU A 90 17.27 11.85 -21.38
N GLN A 91 17.04 13.12 -21.00
CA GLN A 91 18.01 13.93 -20.28
C GLN A 91 18.16 13.43 -18.84
N VAL A 92 17.04 13.15 -18.16
CA VAL A 92 17.05 12.58 -16.80
C VAL A 92 17.84 11.27 -16.77
N PHE A 93 17.62 10.36 -17.73
CA PHE A 93 18.37 9.11 -17.81
C PHE A 93 19.85 9.32 -18.14
N ALA A 94 20.17 10.27 -19.02
CA ALA A 94 21.56 10.62 -19.32
C ALA A 94 22.28 11.15 -18.08
N ASP A 95 21.61 11.99 -17.28
CA ASP A 95 22.17 12.57 -16.06
C ASP A 95 22.36 11.51 -14.96
N PHE A 96 21.41 10.59 -14.77
CA PHE A 96 21.61 9.45 -13.88
C PHE A 96 22.80 8.58 -14.31
N SER A 97 22.89 8.26 -15.60
CA SER A 97 24.00 7.48 -16.15
C SER A 97 25.35 8.19 -15.93
N ALA A 98 25.41 9.50 -16.12
CA ALA A 98 26.61 10.31 -15.86
C ALA A 98 27.03 10.30 -14.37
N GLN A 99 26.08 10.11 -13.45
CA GLN A 99 26.33 9.93 -12.02
C GLN A 99 26.61 8.46 -11.63
N GLY A 100 26.60 7.53 -12.60
CA GLY A 100 26.81 6.11 -12.35
C GLY A 100 25.62 5.41 -11.68
N LEU A 101 24.42 5.99 -11.78
CA LEU A 101 23.21 5.44 -11.21
C LEU A 101 22.51 4.53 -12.23
N ALA A 102 22.15 3.33 -11.78
CA ALA A 102 21.37 2.40 -12.58
C ALA A 102 19.89 2.76 -12.54
N VAL A 103 19.20 2.53 -13.66
CA VAL A 103 17.76 2.68 -13.76
C VAL A 103 17.16 1.35 -14.17
N ASP A 104 16.36 0.73 -13.30
CA ASP A 104 15.56 -0.46 -13.63
C ASP A 104 14.13 -0.07 -14.00
N ARG A 105 13.55 -0.77 -15.00
CA ARG A 105 12.16 -0.56 -15.41
C ARG A 105 11.29 -1.72 -14.95
N VAL A 106 10.24 -1.41 -14.21
CA VAL A 106 9.39 -2.36 -13.47
C VAL A 106 7.94 -1.92 -13.60
N ASP A 107 7.05 -2.74 -14.15
CA ASP A 107 5.59 -2.47 -14.18
C ASP A 107 5.15 -1.07 -14.68
N GLY A 108 5.99 -0.41 -15.49
CA GLY A 108 5.73 0.93 -16.00
C GLY A 108 6.35 2.07 -15.18
N ASP A 109 7.05 1.74 -14.10
CA ASP A 109 7.89 2.65 -13.33
C ASP A 109 9.38 2.51 -13.72
N TRP A 110 10.15 3.57 -13.47
CA TRP A 110 11.60 3.62 -13.62
C TRP A 110 12.25 3.90 -12.27
N ASN A 111 12.95 2.92 -11.72
CA ASN A 111 13.49 2.95 -10.37
C ASN A 111 14.99 3.26 -10.40
N VAL A 112 15.41 4.13 -9.49
CA VAL A 112 16.81 4.42 -9.18
C VAL A 112 17.02 4.00 -7.73
N ARG A 113 17.31 2.72 -7.52
CA ARG A 113 17.24 2.09 -6.18
C ARG A 113 18.27 2.68 -5.22
N GLU A 114 19.47 2.97 -5.71
CA GLU A 114 20.54 3.59 -4.93
C GLU A 114 20.16 4.99 -4.42
N ALA A 115 19.25 5.68 -5.12
CA ALA A 115 18.74 6.98 -4.72
C ALA A 115 17.40 6.89 -3.96
N GLY A 116 16.76 5.72 -3.92
CA GLY A 116 15.43 5.54 -3.34
C GLY A 116 14.35 6.31 -4.10
N ILE A 117 14.44 6.39 -5.44
CA ILE A 117 13.54 7.15 -6.31
C ILE A 117 12.83 6.20 -7.28
N SER A 118 11.53 6.39 -7.47
CA SER A 118 10.72 5.79 -8.54
C SER A 118 10.12 6.90 -9.39
N LEU A 119 10.26 6.80 -10.70
CA LEU A 119 9.70 7.74 -11.67
C LEU A 119 8.53 7.07 -12.40
N TYR A 120 7.43 7.80 -12.57
CA TYR A 120 6.21 7.31 -13.20
C TYR A 120 5.81 8.17 -14.39
N SER A 121 5.30 7.51 -15.43
CA SER A 121 4.66 8.15 -16.58
C SER A 121 3.37 7.40 -16.92
N ALA A 122 2.25 8.09 -16.91
CA ALA A 122 0.93 7.56 -17.25
C ALA A 122 0.79 7.19 -18.73
N LYS A 123 1.66 7.74 -19.58
CA LYS A 123 1.72 7.47 -21.02
C LYS A 123 2.99 6.69 -21.34
N SER A 124 3.00 6.03 -22.51
CA SER A 124 4.24 5.53 -23.10
C SER A 124 5.26 6.68 -23.14
N LEU A 125 6.34 6.52 -22.39
CA LEU A 125 7.35 7.55 -22.22
C LEU A 125 8.15 7.68 -23.51
N LEU A 126 7.93 8.78 -24.24
CA LEU A 126 8.78 9.16 -25.37
C LEU A 126 10.01 9.93 -24.83
N PRO A 127 11.16 9.90 -25.52
CA PRO A 127 12.39 10.56 -25.06
C PRO A 127 12.21 12.02 -24.65
N GLU A 128 11.39 12.76 -25.40
CA GLU A 128 11.07 14.17 -25.18
C GLU A 128 10.01 14.42 -24.10
N SER A 129 9.33 13.38 -23.63
CA SER A 129 8.30 13.48 -22.59
C SER A 129 8.92 13.58 -21.20
N CYS A 130 8.27 14.33 -20.31
CA CYS A 130 8.61 14.40 -18.90
C CYS A 130 7.88 13.32 -18.11
N PHE A 131 8.35 13.04 -16.89
CA PHE A 131 7.64 12.18 -15.95
C PHE A 131 6.42 12.89 -15.37
N ASP A 132 5.38 12.12 -15.06
CA ASP A 132 4.15 12.63 -14.44
C ASP A 132 4.27 12.70 -12.92
N ALA A 133 5.06 11.80 -12.32
CA ALA A 133 5.30 11.76 -10.88
C ALA A 133 6.68 11.18 -10.52
N VAL A 134 7.17 11.58 -9.35
CA VAL A 134 8.37 11.07 -8.69
C VAL A 134 7.96 10.61 -7.30
N THR A 135 8.29 9.38 -6.91
CA THR A 135 8.16 8.93 -5.53
C THR A 135 9.53 8.71 -4.94
N ALA A 136 9.77 9.26 -3.75
CA ALA A 136 10.98 9.00 -2.99
C ALA A 136 10.67 8.32 -1.67
N PHE A 137 11.54 7.38 -1.29
CA PHE A 137 11.30 6.44 -0.22
C PHE A 137 12.33 6.56 0.90
N ARG A 138 11.88 6.36 2.13
CA ARG A 138 12.72 6.29 3.32
C ARG A 138 13.65 5.07 3.30
N GLY A 139 13.14 3.91 2.88
CA GLY A 139 13.81 2.61 3.02
C GLY A 139 14.34 1.99 1.73
N GLY A 140 14.29 2.70 0.60
CA GLY A 140 14.49 2.11 -0.72
C GLY A 140 13.21 2.03 -1.53
N VAL A 141 13.35 1.95 -2.85
CA VAL A 141 12.22 1.58 -3.71
C VAL A 141 11.82 0.15 -3.35
N PRO A 142 10.54 -0.14 -3.06
CA PRO A 142 10.08 -1.49 -2.77
C PRO A 142 10.59 -2.50 -3.81
N ALA A 143 10.90 -3.71 -3.37
CA ALA A 143 11.29 -4.78 -4.28
C ALA A 143 10.14 -5.11 -5.23
N GLU A 144 10.48 -5.60 -6.42
CA GLU A 144 9.46 -6.20 -7.28
C GLU A 144 8.75 -7.32 -6.53
N PRO A 145 7.45 -7.50 -6.77
CA PRO A 145 6.82 -8.76 -6.41
C PRO A 145 7.51 -9.94 -7.12
N GLU A 146 8.04 -10.89 -6.35
CA GLU A 146 8.56 -12.15 -6.91
C GLU A 146 7.38 -13.11 -7.09
N PHE A 147 6.97 -13.36 -8.33
CA PHE A 147 5.96 -14.36 -8.62
C PHE A 147 6.53 -15.77 -8.49
N PHE A 148 5.83 -16.63 -7.76
CA PHE A 148 6.12 -18.05 -7.68
C PHE A 148 4.94 -18.84 -8.26
N ASP A 149 5.24 -19.67 -9.26
CA ASP A 149 4.30 -20.51 -10.03
C ASP A 149 3.23 -19.76 -10.87
N GLY A 150 2.58 -20.50 -11.79
CA GLY A 150 1.72 -19.97 -12.87
C GLY A 150 0.36 -19.33 -12.45
N PRO A 151 -0.51 -18.97 -13.42
CA PRO A 151 -1.68 -18.13 -13.17
C PRO A 151 -2.78 -18.82 -12.32
N PRO A 152 -3.73 -18.04 -11.75
CA PRO A 152 -4.70 -18.49 -10.75
C PRO A 152 -5.45 -19.78 -11.05
N SER A 153 -5.64 -20.58 -10.00
CA SER A 153 -6.67 -21.61 -9.88
C SER A 153 -7.94 -21.06 -9.20
N GLN A 154 -9.02 -21.85 -9.25
CA GLN A 154 -10.43 -21.50 -8.96
C GLN A 154 -10.69 -20.68 -7.68
N VAL A 155 -11.80 -19.92 -7.68
CA VAL A 155 -12.40 -19.26 -6.51
C VAL A 155 -12.52 -20.25 -5.34
N GLN A 156 -11.97 -19.89 -4.18
CA GLN A 156 -12.07 -20.69 -2.96
C GLN A 156 -13.05 -20.07 -1.96
N VAL A 157 -13.81 -20.93 -1.28
CA VAL A 157 -14.63 -20.53 -0.12
C VAL A 157 -13.82 -20.76 1.15
N LEU A 158 -13.57 -19.68 1.88
CA LEU A 158 -12.67 -19.63 3.03
C LEU A 158 -13.47 -19.37 4.31
N PRO A 159 -13.75 -20.41 5.13
CA PRO A 159 -14.31 -20.18 6.46
C PRO A 159 -13.31 -19.39 7.32
N VAL A 160 -13.77 -18.33 7.98
CA VAL A 160 -12.93 -17.50 8.86
C VAL A 160 -13.27 -17.75 10.33
N SER A 161 -12.24 -17.78 11.17
CA SER A 161 -12.35 -17.76 12.64
C SER A 161 -11.22 -16.92 13.24
N THR A 162 -11.17 -16.82 14.57
CA THR A 162 -10.12 -16.08 15.32
C THR A 162 -8.69 -16.39 14.91
N GLU A 163 -8.41 -17.64 14.57
CA GLU A 163 -7.05 -18.13 14.36
C GLU A 163 -6.76 -18.50 12.90
N LYS A 164 -7.77 -18.60 12.03
CA LYS A 164 -7.58 -19.15 10.68
C LYS A 164 -8.54 -18.58 9.63
N MET A 165 -8.12 -18.67 8.38
CA MET A 165 -8.88 -18.34 7.19
C MET A 165 -8.71 -19.46 6.16
N GLY A 166 -9.76 -20.27 5.96
CA GLY A 166 -9.64 -21.52 5.22
C GLY A 166 -8.64 -22.48 5.88
N ALA A 167 -7.60 -22.87 5.13
CA ALA A 167 -6.56 -23.78 5.59
C ALA A 167 -5.39 -23.07 6.31
N VAL A 168 -5.23 -21.75 6.16
CA VAL A 168 -4.12 -21.00 6.77
C VAL A 168 -4.46 -20.55 8.18
N ARG A 169 -3.47 -20.61 9.09
CA ARG A 169 -3.62 -20.33 10.53
C ARG A 169 -2.51 -19.41 11.01
N LEU A 170 -2.83 -18.45 11.89
CA LEU A 170 -1.82 -17.63 12.57
C LEU A 170 -0.74 -18.52 13.22
N GLY A 171 0.53 -18.12 13.11
CA GLY A 171 1.70 -18.88 13.56
C GLY A 171 2.19 -19.98 12.61
N MET A 172 1.50 -20.23 11.50
CA MET A 172 1.96 -21.20 10.48
C MET A 172 3.23 -20.70 9.78
N ASP A 173 4.14 -21.60 9.45
CA ASP A 173 5.37 -21.29 8.71
C ASP A 173 5.10 -20.95 7.23
N ARG A 174 5.81 -19.96 6.67
CA ARG A 174 5.68 -19.52 5.28
C ARG A 174 5.84 -20.62 4.25
N GLY A 175 6.79 -21.53 4.43
CA GLY A 175 6.98 -22.67 3.53
C GLY A 175 5.73 -23.56 3.50
N ARG A 176 5.14 -23.82 4.67
CA ARG A 176 3.89 -24.58 4.76
C ARG A 176 2.70 -23.86 4.12
N VAL A 177 2.63 -22.53 4.21
CA VAL A 177 1.59 -21.75 3.51
C VAL A 177 1.70 -21.91 2.00
N ARG A 178 2.90 -21.77 1.44
CA ARG A 178 3.15 -21.91 0.00
C ARG A 178 2.83 -23.33 -0.49
N GLU A 179 3.16 -24.36 0.29
CA GLU A 179 2.73 -25.74 -0.01
C GLU A 179 1.20 -25.90 -0.07
N LEU A 180 0.47 -25.20 0.79
CA LEU A 180 -0.99 -25.30 0.89
C LEU A 180 -1.72 -24.51 -0.21
N LEU A 181 -1.26 -23.29 -0.48
CA LEU A 181 -1.94 -22.36 -1.37
C LEU A 181 -1.42 -22.40 -2.81
N GLY A 182 -0.23 -22.97 -3.02
CA GLY A 182 0.40 -23.04 -4.34
C GLY A 182 0.88 -21.68 -4.78
N ALA A 183 0.56 -21.31 -6.03
CA ALA A 183 1.09 -20.13 -6.70
C ALA A 183 0.69 -18.79 -6.07
N GLY A 184 1.60 -17.82 -6.17
CA GLY A 184 1.40 -16.49 -5.63
C GLY A 184 2.55 -15.54 -5.94
N MET A 185 2.66 -14.52 -5.12
CA MET A 185 3.53 -13.37 -5.30
C MET A 185 4.12 -12.99 -3.95
N ALA A 186 5.43 -13.03 -3.81
CA ALA A 186 6.13 -12.58 -2.62
C ALA A 186 6.36 -11.07 -2.72
N THR A 187 6.14 -10.34 -1.65
CA THR A 187 6.32 -8.88 -1.60
C THR A 187 6.89 -8.47 -0.25
N CYS A 188 7.64 -7.38 -0.25
CA CYS A 188 8.14 -6.75 0.96
C CYS A 188 7.97 -5.24 0.83
N ASP A 189 7.31 -4.63 1.81
CA ASP A 189 7.17 -3.19 1.93
C ASP A 189 7.38 -2.72 3.37
N SER A 190 7.08 -1.46 3.67
CA SER A 190 7.22 -0.90 5.02
C SER A 190 6.28 -1.52 6.06
N THR A 191 5.34 -2.39 5.67
CA THR A 191 4.50 -3.20 6.56
C THR A 191 5.07 -4.58 6.86
N GLY A 192 6.14 -4.99 6.19
CA GLY A 192 6.82 -6.27 6.37
C GLY A 192 6.77 -7.15 5.12
N GLU A 193 7.12 -8.42 5.33
CA GLU A 193 7.06 -9.44 4.27
C GLU A 193 5.69 -10.08 4.21
N PHE A 194 5.17 -10.25 3.00
CA PHE A 194 3.91 -10.95 2.77
C PHE A 194 3.90 -11.68 1.43
N ASP A 195 3.02 -12.67 1.31
CA ASP A 195 2.71 -13.33 0.05
C ASP A 195 1.25 -13.03 -0.33
N VAL A 196 1.01 -12.67 -1.60
CA VAL A 196 -0.32 -12.56 -2.20
C VAL A 196 -0.55 -13.80 -3.06
N PHE A 197 -1.55 -14.59 -2.72
CA PHE A 197 -1.91 -15.82 -3.42
C PHE A 197 -3.07 -15.57 -4.37
N TRP A 198 -3.05 -16.28 -5.50
CA TRP A 198 -4.05 -16.13 -6.55
C TRP A 198 -5.48 -16.51 -6.16
N CYS A 199 -5.63 -17.27 -5.08
CA CYS A 199 -6.94 -17.55 -4.49
C CYS A 199 -7.58 -16.35 -3.77
N GLY A 200 -6.90 -15.19 -3.73
CA GLY A 200 -7.39 -13.95 -3.10
C GLY A 200 -6.94 -13.74 -1.65
N LEU A 201 -5.96 -14.53 -1.19
CA LEU A 201 -5.37 -14.39 0.14
C LEU A 201 -4.10 -13.52 0.10
N THR A 202 -3.92 -12.67 1.10
CA THR A 202 -2.66 -12.00 1.42
C THR A 202 -2.25 -12.42 2.82
N VAL A 203 -1.01 -12.88 2.98
CA VAL A 203 -0.49 -13.48 4.22
C VAL A 203 0.79 -12.75 4.62
N TRP A 204 0.78 -12.10 5.78
CA TRP A 204 1.95 -11.40 6.33
C TRP A 204 2.68 -12.28 7.32
N TYR A 205 4.01 -12.14 7.34
CA TYR A 205 4.90 -12.92 8.17
C TYR A 205 5.68 -12.05 9.16
N ASP A 206 5.99 -12.60 10.32
CA ASP A 206 6.91 -11.98 11.27
C ASP A 206 8.39 -12.28 10.91
N ALA A 207 9.32 -11.79 11.74
CA ALA A 207 10.75 -12.01 11.54
C ALA A 207 11.18 -13.49 11.62
N SER A 208 10.35 -14.37 12.17
CA SER A 208 10.56 -15.82 12.21
C SER A 208 9.87 -16.56 11.05
N GLN A 209 9.37 -15.82 10.05
CA GLN A 209 8.63 -16.34 8.89
C GLN A 209 7.33 -17.07 9.27
N GLN A 210 6.71 -16.71 10.40
CA GLN A 210 5.42 -17.23 10.84
C GLN A 210 4.28 -16.25 10.52
N ILE A 211 3.10 -16.76 10.16
CA ILE A 211 1.93 -15.91 9.86
C ILE A 211 1.59 -15.05 11.08
N CYS A 212 1.66 -13.73 10.94
CA CYS A 212 1.18 -12.78 11.93
C CYS A 212 -0.18 -12.14 11.56
N ARG A 213 -0.53 -12.15 10.27
CA ARG A 213 -1.80 -11.61 9.75
C ARG A 213 -2.20 -12.28 8.43
N VAL A 214 -3.50 -12.42 8.22
CA VAL A 214 -4.08 -12.91 6.97
C VAL A 214 -5.24 -12.01 6.57
N SER A 215 -5.36 -11.70 5.28
CA SER A 215 -6.57 -11.10 4.73
C SER A 215 -6.99 -11.79 3.45
N ALA A 216 -8.30 -11.84 3.21
CA ALA A 216 -8.88 -12.27 1.94
C ALA A 216 -9.67 -11.15 1.30
N GLY A 217 -9.57 -11.06 -0.02
CA GLY A 217 -10.44 -10.28 -0.90
C GLY A 217 -10.78 -11.09 -2.14
N SER A 218 -11.46 -10.47 -3.11
CA SER A 218 -11.72 -11.11 -4.40
C SER A 218 -10.41 -11.64 -5.04
N PRO A 219 -10.38 -12.85 -5.62
CA PRO A 219 -11.52 -13.70 -5.96
C PRO A 219 -12.03 -14.65 -4.84
N ALA A 220 -11.52 -14.58 -3.61
CA ALA A 220 -12.01 -15.44 -2.52
C ALA A 220 -13.47 -15.13 -2.15
N SER A 221 -14.18 -16.13 -1.62
CA SER A 221 -15.37 -15.95 -0.79
C SER A 221 -14.99 -16.24 0.65
N VAL A 222 -15.42 -15.42 1.61
CA VAL A 222 -15.09 -15.60 3.03
C VAL A 222 -16.37 -15.79 3.80
N THR A 223 -16.48 -16.90 4.55
CA THR A 223 -17.69 -17.21 5.30
C THR A 223 -17.46 -17.13 6.81
N LEU A 224 -18.35 -16.45 7.53
CA LEU A 224 -18.44 -16.46 8.99
C LEU A 224 -19.73 -17.15 9.39
N ASP A 225 -19.65 -18.27 10.08
CA ASP A 225 -20.80 -19.10 10.47
C ASP A 225 -21.77 -19.39 9.30
N GLY A 226 -21.20 -19.60 8.11
CA GLY A 226 -21.94 -19.89 6.88
C GLY A 226 -22.46 -18.65 6.13
N PHE A 227 -22.32 -17.44 6.68
CA PHE A 227 -22.62 -16.19 5.99
C PHE A 227 -21.42 -15.74 5.16
N ASP A 228 -21.59 -15.66 3.84
CA ASP A 228 -20.58 -15.10 2.93
C ASP A 228 -20.48 -13.59 3.13
N ILE A 229 -19.34 -13.12 3.65
CA ILE A 229 -19.08 -11.74 4.03
C ILE A 229 -18.68 -10.90 2.81
N LEU A 230 -17.78 -11.43 1.97
CA LEU A 230 -17.20 -10.66 0.86
C LEU A 230 -18.27 -10.34 -0.20
N GLY A 231 -18.27 -9.10 -0.68
CA GLY A 231 -19.24 -8.64 -1.67
C GLY A 231 -20.62 -8.29 -1.11
N ARG A 232 -20.94 -8.65 0.15
CA ARG A 232 -22.16 -8.18 0.81
C ARG A 232 -22.04 -6.72 1.18
N THR A 233 -23.17 -6.01 1.11
CA THR A 233 -23.21 -4.63 1.55
C THR A 233 -22.94 -4.54 3.05
N TYR A 234 -22.38 -3.42 3.49
CA TYR A 234 -22.18 -3.12 4.90
C TYR A 234 -23.46 -3.34 5.72
N SER A 235 -24.61 -2.87 5.23
CA SER A 235 -25.91 -3.06 5.88
C SER A 235 -26.31 -4.52 6.06
N GLU A 236 -26.00 -5.38 5.09
CA GLU A 236 -26.30 -6.81 5.18
C GLU A 236 -25.42 -7.49 6.22
N LEU A 237 -24.13 -7.13 6.27
CA LEU A 237 -23.22 -7.63 7.31
C LEU A 237 -23.71 -7.22 8.70
N ILE A 238 -23.98 -5.93 8.94
CA ILE A 238 -24.45 -5.45 10.25
C ILE A 238 -25.72 -6.16 10.68
N ARG A 239 -26.73 -6.25 9.79
CA ARG A 239 -27.97 -6.97 10.08
C ARG A 239 -27.73 -8.45 10.43
N HIS A 240 -26.79 -9.10 9.75
CA HIS A 240 -26.44 -10.48 10.06
C HIS A 240 -25.81 -10.60 11.46
N LEU A 241 -24.87 -9.73 11.81
CA LEU A 241 -24.22 -9.70 13.12
C LEU A 241 -25.23 -9.42 14.25
N ASP A 242 -26.14 -8.46 14.07
CA ASP A 242 -27.22 -8.16 15.01
C ASP A 242 -28.12 -9.38 15.25
N ASN A 243 -28.57 -10.04 14.17
CA ASN A 243 -29.42 -11.23 14.25
C ASN A 243 -28.71 -12.40 14.92
N ALA A 244 -27.40 -12.53 14.73
CA ALA A 244 -26.56 -13.56 15.34
C ALA A 244 -26.10 -13.19 16.76
N SER A 245 -26.42 -11.99 17.25
CA SER A 245 -25.93 -11.45 18.54
C SER A 245 -24.39 -11.46 18.65
N VAL A 246 -23.69 -11.23 17.54
CA VAL A 246 -22.23 -11.16 17.50
C VAL A 246 -21.79 -9.73 17.83
N PRO A 247 -20.99 -9.49 18.89
CA PRO A 247 -20.56 -8.15 19.24
C PRO A 247 -19.56 -7.60 18.20
N TYR A 248 -19.76 -6.34 17.82
CA TYR A 248 -18.89 -5.65 16.88
C TYR A 248 -18.72 -4.16 17.24
N THR A 249 -17.65 -3.56 16.73
CA THR A 249 -17.39 -2.12 16.78
C THR A 249 -17.26 -1.59 15.36
N GLU A 250 -18.08 -0.61 15.00
CA GLU A 250 -17.92 0.14 13.75
C GLU A 250 -16.78 1.15 13.89
N ARG A 251 -15.90 1.16 12.91
CA ARG A 251 -14.85 2.16 12.68
C ARG A 251 -15.05 2.74 11.29
N GLU A 252 -14.30 3.79 10.96
CA GLU A 252 -14.44 4.57 9.73
C GLU A 252 -14.88 3.72 8.52
N ALA A 253 -14.05 2.79 8.04
CA ALA A 253 -14.36 1.85 6.94
C ALA A 253 -14.14 0.38 7.33
N GLU A 254 -14.40 0.03 8.60
CA GLU A 254 -14.14 -1.30 9.16
C GLU A 254 -15.21 -1.67 10.18
N VAL A 255 -15.67 -2.92 10.16
CA VAL A 255 -16.38 -3.56 11.27
C VAL A 255 -15.38 -4.48 11.98
N PHE A 256 -15.14 -4.24 13.26
CA PHE A 256 -14.25 -5.05 14.08
C PHE A 256 -15.05 -5.93 15.03
N LEU A 257 -14.98 -7.24 14.83
CA LEU A 257 -15.63 -8.25 15.65
C LEU A 257 -14.63 -8.63 16.75
N SER A 258 -14.63 -7.87 17.85
CA SER A 258 -13.57 -7.88 18.88
C SER A 258 -13.31 -9.27 19.46
N ASP A 259 -14.37 -10.00 19.76
CA ASP A 259 -14.29 -11.32 20.39
C ASP A 259 -13.73 -12.38 19.44
N LEU A 260 -13.83 -12.10 18.14
CA LEU A 260 -13.33 -12.96 17.08
C LEU A 260 -11.99 -12.48 16.50
N GLY A 261 -11.51 -11.28 16.85
CA GLY A 261 -10.32 -10.70 16.21
C GLY A 261 -10.47 -10.53 14.69
N ILE A 262 -11.69 -10.51 14.15
CA ILE A 262 -11.98 -10.40 12.72
C ILE A 262 -12.26 -8.94 12.36
N ARG A 263 -11.67 -8.49 11.24
CA ARG A 263 -11.89 -7.15 10.67
C ARG A 263 -12.50 -7.29 9.28
N ALA A 264 -13.71 -6.78 9.09
CA ALA A 264 -14.35 -6.68 7.78
C ALA A 264 -14.24 -5.24 7.26
N ARG A 265 -13.63 -5.02 6.10
CA ARG A 265 -13.37 -3.68 5.54
C ARG A 265 -14.29 -3.36 4.38
N THR A 266 -14.77 -2.13 4.31
CA THR A 266 -15.49 -1.57 3.16
C THR A 266 -14.58 -0.65 2.34
N SER A 267 -14.94 -0.40 1.09
CA SER A 267 -14.18 0.49 0.21
C SER A 267 -14.24 1.97 0.63
N ARG A 268 -15.25 2.37 1.40
CA ARG A 268 -15.39 3.72 1.96
C ARG A 268 -16.13 3.69 3.29
N ALA A 269 -15.82 4.68 4.10
CA ALA A 269 -16.45 4.93 5.37
C ALA A 269 -17.94 5.27 5.26
N HIS A 270 -18.73 4.81 6.22
CA HIS A 270 -20.12 5.24 6.47
C HIS A 270 -21.08 5.17 5.28
N ASP A 271 -20.74 4.45 4.21
CA ASP A 271 -21.65 4.16 3.11
C ASP A 271 -22.24 2.75 3.29
N PRO A 272 -23.51 2.66 3.74
CA PRO A 272 -24.13 1.39 4.09
C PRO A 272 -24.38 0.48 2.87
N THR A 273 -24.22 1.01 1.66
CA THR A 273 -24.48 0.30 0.39
C THR A 273 -23.23 -0.32 -0.22
N LEU A 274 -22.05 0.08 0.24
CA LEU A 274 -20.80 -0.45 -0.31
C LEU A 274 -20.55 -1.88 0.16
N PRO A 275 -19.96 -2.71 -0.71
CA PRO A 275 -19.62 -4.07 -0.34
C PRO A 275 -18.45 -4.11 0.64
N VAL A 276 -18.44 -5.14 1.47
CA VAL A 276 -17.25 -5.58 2.18
C VAL A 276 -16.26 -6.10 1.14
N SER A 277 -15.09 -5.47 1.09
CA SER A 277 -14.07 -5.73 0.06
C SER A 277 -12.91 -6.58 0.58
N ALA A 278 -12.74 -6.67 1.90
CA ALA A 278 -11.74 -7.53 2.51
C ALA A 278 -12.17 -8.01 3.90
N VAL A 279 -11.70 -9.20 4.30
CA VAL A 279 -11.78 -9.72 5.67
C VAL A 279 -10.38 -10.04 6.14
N ALA A 280 -10.01 -9.68 7.37
CA ALA A 280 -8.69 -9.92 7.93
C ALA A 280 -8.73 -10.46 9.37
N ILE A 281 -7.70 -11.22 9.73
CA ILE A 281 -7.40 -11.71 11.09
C ILE A 281 -5.92 -11.47 11.42
N GLY A 282 -5.59 -11.36 12.70
CA GLY A 282 -4.23 -11.08 13.17
C GLY A 282 -3.94 -9.60 13.41
N SER A 283 -2.68 -9.31 13.75
CA SER A 283 -2.18 -7.99 14.17
C SER A 283 -1.83 -7.08 13.00
#